data_AF-A0A2H9PB93-F1
#
_entry.id   AF-A0A2H9PB93-F1
#
_cell.length_a   1.000
_cell.length_b   1.000
_cell.length_c   1.000
_cell.angle_alpha   90.00
_cell.angle_beta   90.00
_cell.angle_gamma   90.00
#
_symmetry.space_group_name_H-M   'P 1'
#
loop_
_entity.id
_entity.type
_entity.pdbx_description
1 polymer ?
#
loop_
_entity_poly.entity_id
_entity_poly.type
_entity_poly.pdbx_seq_one_letter_code
_entity_poly.pdbx_strand_id
1 'polypeptide(L)' 'MKIDLISTLKGSLLEKFFPEGWDLKKLDQCIDEPSKIGKRQVWWNKDFAPVSCQTLEEFDIKMG' A
#
# COMPACT_ATOMS: atom_id res chain seq x y z
N MET A 1 1.17 -16.57 10.28
CA MET A 1 -0.19 -16.16 9.86
C MET A 1 -0.02 -14.77 9.24
N LYS A 2 -0.27 -14.60 7.94
CA LYS A 2 -0.11 -13.30 7.27
C LYS A 2 -1.36 -12.47 7.55
N ILE A 3 -1.19 -11.28 8.13
CA ILE A 3 -2.30 -10.36 8.42
C ILE A 3 -2.49 -9.51 7.16
N ASP A 4 -3.53 -9.80 6.40
CA ASP A 4 -3.91 -9.07 5.20
C ASP A 4 -5.38 -8.64 5.29
N LEU A 5 -5.77 -7.59 4.56
CA LEU A 5 -7.13 -7.02 4.56
C LEU A 5 -8.22 -8.10 4.43
N ILE A 6 -8.05 -9.05 3.50
CA ILE A 6 -9.01 -10.13 3.25
C ILE A 6 -9.16 -11.06 4.45
N SER A 7 -8.05 -11.35 5.15
CA SER A 7 -8.06 -12.22 6.33
C SER A 7 -8.75 -11.58 7.53
N THR A 8 -8.71 -10.25 7.64
CA THR A 8 -9.30 -9.48 8.74
C THR A 8 -10.72 -9.00 8.45
N LEU A 9 -11.16 -9.05 7.19
CA LEU A 9 -12.47 -8.56 6.78
C LEU A 9 -13.62 -9.38 7.35
N LYS A 10 -13.46 -10.71 7.43
CA LYS A 10 -14.47 -11.63 7.93
C LYS A 10 -14.74 -11.39 9.42
N GLY A 11 -15.97 -11.01 9.76
CA GLY A 11 -16.39 -10.65 11.12
C GLY A 11 -16.07 -9.21 11.53
N SER A 12 -15.51 -8.39 10.63
CA SER A 12 -15.29 -6.96 10.87
C SER A 12 -16.54 -6.14 10.56
N LEU A 13 -16.61 -4.92 11.10
CA LEU A 13 -17.65 -3.93 10.74
C LEU A 13 -17.59 -3.54 9.25
N LEU A 14 -16.49 -3.83 8.56
CA LEU A 14 -16.25 -3.49 7.15
C LEU A 14 -16.61 -4.62 6.19
N GLU A 15 -17.12 -5.77 6.67
CA GLU A 15 -17.41 -6.94 5.83
C GLU A 15 -18.37 -6.62 4.67
N LYS A 16 -19.32 -5.71 4.87
CA LYS A 16 -20.29 -5.26 3.86
C LYS A 16 -20.07 -3.82 3.39
N PHE A 17 -18.90 -3.26 3.68
CA PHE A 17 -18.56 -1.88 3.30
C PHE A 17 -18.13 -1.80 1.84
N PHE A 18 -17.37 -2.78 1.36
CA PHE A 18 -16.90 -2.80 -0.02
C PHE A 18 -18.02 -3.20 -0.98
N PRO A 19 -18.13 -2.56 -2.17
CA PRO A 19 -19.11 -2.95 -3.18
C PRO A 19 -18.96 -4.41 -3.59
N GLU A 20 -20.07 -5.13 -3.79
CA GLU A 20 -20.05 -6.55 -4.18
C GLU A 20 -19.31 -6.80 -5.52
N GLY A 21 -19.26 -5.80 -6.39
CA GLY A 21 -18.53 -5.88 -7.66
C GLY A 21 -17.00 -5.76 -7.56
N TRP A 22 -16.45 -5.50 -6.37
CA TRP A 22 -15.01 -5.35 -6.18
C TRP A 22 -14.34 -6.69 -5.89
N ASP A 23 -13.41 -7.08 -6.76
CA ASP A 23 -12.58 -8.26 -6.54
C ASP A 23 -11.35 -7.89 -5.71
N LEU A 24 -11.51 -7.92 -4.38
CA LEU A 24 -10.44 -7.58 -3.42
C LEU A 24 -9.20 -8.49 -3.58
N LYS A 25 -9.37 -9.73 -4.05
CA LYS A 25 -8.24 -10.63 -4.33
C LYS A 25 -7.44 -10.15 -5.53
N LYS A 26 -8.08 -9.68 -6.60
CA LYS A 26 -7.38 -9.07 -7.74
C LYS A 26 -6.62 -7.81 -7.33
N LEU A 27 -7.19 -7.00 -6.44
CA LEU A 27 -6.49 -5.82 -5.92
C LEU A 27 -5.24 -6.21 -5.13
N ASP A 28 -5.34 -7.23 -4.27
CA ASP A 28 -4.21 -7.74 -3.48
C ASP A 28 -3.08 -8.28 -4.39
N GLN A 29 -3.43 -8.93 -5.52
CA GLN A 29 -2.47 -9.41 -6.50
C GLN A 29 -1.71 -8.30 -7.25
N CYS A 30 -2.28 -7.10 -7.34
CA CYS A 30 -1.61 -5.96 -7.97
C CYS A 30 -0.54 -5.33 -7.08
N ILE A 31 -0.53 -5.63 -5.78
CA ILE A 31 0.38 -5.02 -4.82
C ILE A 31 1.66 -5.86 -4.75
N ASP A 32 2.80 -5.21 -4.98
CA ASP A 32 4.12 -5.83 -4.90
C ASP A 32 4.61 -5.92 -3.44
N GLU A 33 5.69 -6.66 -3.20
CA GLU A 33 6.25 -6.80 -1.85
C GLU A 33 6.71 -5.45 -1.27
N PRO A 34 6.53 -5.20 0.05
CA PRO A 34 6.94 -3.95 0.69
C PRO A 34 8.41 -3.59 0.47
N SER A 35 9.29 -4.60 0.40
CA SER A 35 10.72 -4.42 0.13
C SER A 35 11.03 -3.84 -1.27
N LYS A 36 10.07 -3.85 -2.19
CA LYS A 36 10.21 -3.29 -3.54
C LYS A 36 9.72 -1.85 -3.66
N ILE A 37 9.25 -1.22 -2.59
CA ILE A 37 8.70 0.16 -2.63
C ILE A 37 9.71 1.19 -3.15
N GLY A 38 11.01 0.99 -2.89
CA GLY A 38 12.09 1.84 -3.39
C GLY A 38 12.51 1.54 -4.84
N LYS A 39 12.02 0.45 -5.45
CA LYS A 39 12.37 0.08 -6.82
C LYS A 39 11.57 0.94 -7.80
N ARG A 40 12.30 1.57 -8.71
CA ARG A 40 11.72 2.37 -9.79
C ARG A 40 10.79 1.51 -10.66
N GLN A 41 9.57 1.99 -10.85
CA GLN A 41 8.61 1.37 -11.76
C GLN A 41 8.70 2.00 -13.15
N VAL A 42 8.41 1.21 -14.19
CA VAL A 42 8.57 1.62 -15.60
C VAL A 42 7.67 2.80 -16.01
N TRP A 43 6.55 2.98 -15.31
CA TRP A 43 5.57 4.03 -15.56
C TRP A 43 5.80 5.30 -14.73
N TRP A 44 6.82 5.36 -13.88
CA TRP A 44 7.12 6.57 -13.09
C TRP A 44 7.75 7.68 -13.94
N ASN A 45 7.55 8.93 -13.53
CA ASN A 45 8.29 10.06 -14.08
C ASN A 45 9.80 9.82 -13.91
N LYS A 46 10.59 10.26 -14.90
CA LYS A 46 12.03 10.03 -14.90
C LYS A 46 12.76 10.64 -13.71
N ASP A 47 12.29 11.78 -13.23
CA ASP A 47 12.91 12.53 -12.13
C ASP A 47 12.30 12.17 -10.77
N PHE A 48 11.31 11.29 -10.75
CA PHE A 48 10.70 10.81 -9.52
C PHE A 48 11.53 9.67 -8.91
N ALA A 49 11.90 9.85 -7.63
CA ALA A 49 12.51 8.83 -6.81
C ALA A 49 11.94 8.90 -5.38
N PRO A 50 11.51 7.78 -4.79
CA PRO A 50 11.05 7.75 -3.40
C PRO A 50 12.23 7.97 -2.46
N VAL A 51 12.06 8.86 -1.48
CA VAL A 51 13.05 9.13 -0.43
C VAL A 51 12.54 8.52 0.87
N SER A 52 13.29 7.56 1.41
CA SER A 52 12.98 7.00 2.73
C SER A 52 13.34 8.00 3.81
N CYS A 53 12.41 8.26 4.73
CA CYS A 53 12.67 8.98 5.97
C CYS A 53 12.84 7.95 7.09
N GLN A 54 13.85 8.11 7.95
CA GLN A 54 14.09 7.18 9.04
C GLN A 54 13.29 7.52 10.30
N THR A 55 12.89 8.79 10.44
CA THR A 55 12.10 9.27 11.58
C THR A 55 10.93 10.13 11.13
N LEU A 56 9.96 10.31 12.02
CA LEU A 56 8.82 11.19 11.79
C LEU A 56 9.27 12.65 11.69
N GLU A 57 10.25 13.07 12.49
CA GLU A 57 10.79 14.42 12.45
C GLU A 57 11.46 14.72 11.10
N GLU A 58 12.19 13.75 10.52
CA GLU A 58 12.76 13.90 9.17
C GLU A 58 11.67 14.04 8.11
N PHE A 59 10.59 13.26 8.25
CA PHE A 59 9.45 13.34 7.35
C PHE A 59 8.78 14.72 7.42
N ASP A 60 8.53 15.24 8.63
CA ASP A 60 7.94 16.56 8.85
C ASP A 60 8.82 17.66 8.23
N ILE A 61 10.14 17.61 8.43
CA ILE A 61 11.09 18.57 7.82
C ILE A 61 11.04 18.56 6.29
N LYS A 62 10.87 17.37 5.67
CA LYS A 62 10.79 17.26 4.20
C LYS A 62 9.43 17.67 3.64
N MET A 63 8.35 17.55 4.42
CA MET A 63 6.99 17.94 4.01
C MET A 63 6.72 19.44 4.14
N GLY A 64 7.51 20.15 4.95
CA GLY A 64 7.43 21.61 5.16
C GLY A 64 6.38 22.00 6.19
#